data_AF-A0A958IUB0-F1
#
_entry.id   AF-A0A958IUB0-F1
#
_cell.length_a   1.000
_cell.length_b   1.000
_cell.length_c   1.000
_cell.angle_alpha   90.00
_cell.angle_beta   90.00
_cell.angle_gamma   90.00
#
_symmetry.space_group_name_H-M   'P 1'
#
loop_
_entity.id
_entity.type
_entity.pdbx_description
1 polymer ?
#
loop_
_entity_poly.entity_id
_entity_poly.type
_entity_poly.pdbx_seq_one_letter_code
_entity_poly.pdbx_strand_id
1 'polypeptide(L)'
;KNKTITVSYRYLPLWILMAVVVFLLFAFLTGSRSVFRLYDLYQQRNELLLEKQALEAENQKLQEQIEKLQHDLEYIEKIARERYNLKREDEDIYKILPEVPEKQE
;
A
#
# COMPACT_ATOMS: atom_id res chain seq x y z
N LYS A 1 26.82 56.67 34.52
CA LYS A 1 25.76 57.37 33.74
C LYS A 1 24.97 56.32 32.96
N ASN A 2 23.97 55.75 33.62
CA ASN A 2 23.09 54.68 33.16
C ASN A 2 22.17 55.20 32.05
N LYS A 3 22.37 54.73 30.82
CA LYS A 3 21.49 54.99 29.68
C LYS A 3 20.21 54.19 29.90
N THR A 4 19.15 54.85 30.34
CA THR A 4 17.81 54.27 30.39
C THR A 4 17.31 54.08 28.96
N ILE A 5 17.13 52.82 28.57
CA ILE A 5 16.53 52.45 27.29
C ILE A 5 15.03 52.74 27.42
N THR A 6 14.61 53.95 27.09
CA THR A 6 13.19 54.28 26.98
C THR A 6 12.69 53.77 25.63
N VAL A 7 12.17 52.54 25.62
CA VAL A 7 11.50 51.98 24.43
C VAL A 7 10.28 52.84 24.14
N SER A 8 10.26 53.53 23.01
CA SER A 8 9.13 54.38 22.62
C SER A 8 7.92 53.50 22.29
N TYR A 9 6.97 53.40 23.23
CA TYR A 9 5.77 52.55 23.20
C TYR A 9 4.77 52.81 22.04
N ARG A 10 5.11 53.68 21.08
CA ARG A 10 4.26 54.06 19.94
C ARG A 10 4.01 52.91 18.96
N TYR A 11 4.94 51.95 18.86
CA TYR A 11 4.87 50.87 17.87
C TYR A 11 4.33 49.54 18.40
N LEU A 12 4.16 49.38 19.73
CA LEU A 12 3.57 48.16 20.31
C LEU A 12 2.23 47.73 19.68
N PRO A 13 1.25 48.62 19.41
CA PRO A 13 -0.01 48.19 18.81
C PRO A 13 0.17 47.65 17.39
N LEU A 14 1.17 48.13 16.65
CA LEU A 14 1.47 47.66 15.30
C LEU A 14 2.05 46.24 15.32
N TRP A 15 2.92 45.94 16.29
CA TRP A 15 3.46 44.58 16.49
C TRP A 15 2.38 43.59 16.92
N ILE A 16 1.46 44.02 17.79
CA ILE A 16 0.31 43.20 18.20
C ILE A 16 -0.61 42.92 17.00
N LEU A 17 -0.92 43.95 16.20
CA LEU A 17 -1.72 43.78 15.00
C LEU A 17 -1.07 42.81 14.01
N MET A 18 0.24 42.94 13.79
CA MET A 18 0.98 42.05 12.91
C MET A 18 0.97 40.60 13.42
N ALA A 19 1.15 40.41 14.73
CA ALA A 19 1.05 39.09 15.36
C ALA A 19 -0.35 38.46 15.19
N VAL A 20 -1.43 39.24 15.33
CA VAL A 20 -2.80 38.77 15.13
C VAL A 20 -3.04 38.37 13.68
N VAL A 21 -2.57 39.16 12.71
CA VAL A 21 -2.70 38.84 11.28
C VAL A 21 -1.94 37.55 10.95
N VAL A 22 -0.72 37.41 11.44
CA VAL A 22 0.08 36.17 11.24
C VAL A 22 -0.60 34.97 11.89
N PHE A 23 -1.16 35.12 13.09
CA PHE A 23 -1.89 34.06 13.76
C PHE A 23 -3.15 33.63 12.97
N LEU A 24 -3.91 34.59 12.44
CA LEU A 24 -5.09 34.29 11.63
C LEU A 24 -4.72 33.61 10.30
N LEU A 25 -3.64 34.05 9.65
CA LEU A 25 -3.13 33.38 8.45
C LEU A 25 -2.68 31.96 8.77
N PHE A 26 -1.93 31.77 9.85
CA PHE A 26 -1.50 30.44 10.29
C PHE A 26 -2.69 29.53 10.64
N ALA A 27 -3.67 30.04 11.38
CA ALA A 27 -4.89 29.30 11.70
C ALA A 27 -5.71 28.95 10.45
N PHE A 28 -5.76 29.83 9.45
CA PHE A 28 -6.41 29.55 8.17
C PHE A 28 -5.66 28.49 7.35
N LEU A 29 -4.33 28.58 7.31
CA LEU A 29 -3.47 27.60 6.63
C LEU A 29 -3.43 26.25 7.33
N THR A 30 -3.60 26.19 8.65
CA THR A 30 -3.50 24.96 9.45
C THR A 30 -4.89 24.43 9.88
N GLY A 31 -5.96 25.11 9.48
CA GLY A 31 -7.33 24.76 9.84
C GLY A 31 -7.80 23.44 9.22
N SER A 32 -8.96 22.96 9.66
CA SER A 32 -9.59 21.71 9.18
C SER A 32 -9.90 21.67 7.69
N ARG A 33 -9.85 22.81 6.99
CA ARG A 33 -9.99 22.96 5.54
C ARG A 33 -8.71 23.49 4.88
N SER A 34 -7.56 23.19 5.47
CA SER A 34 -6.26 23.51 4.89
C SER A 34 -6.13 22.93 3.48
N VAL A 35 -5.47 23.69 2.60
CA VAL A 35 -5.12 23.29 1.24
C VAL A 35 -4.29 21.99 1.22
N PHE A 36 -3.49 21.75 2.28
CA PHE A 36 -2.73 20.51 2.45
C PHE A 36 -3.66 19.29 2.56
N ARG A 37 -4.75 19.40 3.33
CA ARG A 37 -5.71 18.30 3.47
C ARG A 37 -6.38 17.98 2.13
N LEU A 38 -6.65 18.97 1.29
CA LEU A 38 -7.22 18.74 -0.03
C LEU A 38 -6.25 18.00 -0.95
N TYR A 39 -4.96 18.33 -0.86
CA TYR A 39 -3.91 17.62 -1.59
C TYR A 39 -3.78 16.17 -1.11
N ASP A 40 -3.75 15.94 0.20
CA ASP A 40 -3.69 14.59 0.77
C ASP A 40 -4.91 13.75 0.37
N LEU A 41 -6.11 14.35 0.44
CA LEU A 41 -7.34 13.73 -0.03
C LEU A 41 -7.26 13.36 -1.50
N TYR A 42 -6.71 14.23 -2.35
CA TYR A 42 -6.54 13.95 -3.78
C TYR A 42 -5.60 12.77 -4.02
N GLN A 43 -4.47 12.71 -3.29
CA GLN A 43 -3.53 11.59 -3.38
C GLN A 43 -4.16 10.28 -2.91
N GLN A 44 -4.82 10.27 -1.75
CA GLN A 44 -5.54 9.08 -1.25
C GLN A 44 -6.60 8.60 -2.25
N ARG A 45 -7.32 9.54 -2.88
CA ARG A 45 -8.32 9.21 -3.89
C ARG A 45 -7.67 8.53 -5.09
N ASN A 46 -6.49 9.00 -5.52
CA ASN A 46 -5.78 8.42 -6.65
C ASN A 46 -5.21 7.03 -6.32
N GLU A 47 -4.64 6.85 -5.13
CA GLU A 47 -4.16 5.54 -4.65
C GLU A 47 -5.29 4.51 -4.58
N LEU A 48 -6.43 4.88 -4.00
CA LEU A 48 -7.61 4.00 -3.92
C LEU A 48 -8.15 3.63 -5.29
N LEU A 49 -8.07 4.53 -6.28
CA LEU A 49 -8.49 4.21 -7.65
C LEU A 49 -7.55 3.20 -8.32
N LEU A 50 -6.24 3.36 -8.13
CA LEU A 50 -5.26 2.42 -8.65
C LEU A 50 -5.40 1.05 -8.01
N GLU A 51 -5.58 0.99 -6.69
CA GLU A 51 -5.83 -0.25 -5.97
C GLU A 51 -7.12 -0.93 -6.45
N LYS A 52 -8.20 -0.16 -6.63
CA LYS A 52 -9.45 -0.67 -7.18
C LYS A 52 -9.24 -1.27 -8.57
N GLN A 53 -8.54 -0.58 -9.47
CA GLN A 53 -8.27 -1.09 -10.82
C GLN A 53 -7.45 -2.37 -10.80
N ALA A 54 -6.43 -2.46 -9.93
CA ALA A 54 -5.63 -3.67 -9.76
C ALA A 54 -6.50 -4.86 -9.27
N LEU A 55 -7.35 -4.63 -8.29
CA LEU A 55 -8.28 -5.65 -7.76
C LEU A 55 -9.32 -6.08 -8.79
N GLU A 56 -9.83 -5.17 -9.62
CA GLU A 56 -10.75 -5.51 -10.71
C GLU A 56 -10.07 -6.39 -11.76
N ALA A 57 -8.83 -6.08 -12.13
CA ALA A 57 -8.04 -6.90 -13.06
C ALA A 57 -7.71 -8.28 -12.48
N GLU A 58 -7.37 -8.36 -11.20
CA GLU A 58 -7.13 -9.64 -10.52
C GLU A 58 -8.41 -10.49 -10.45
N ASN A 59 -9.55 -9.87 -10.13
CA ASN A 59 -10.84 -10.56 -10.13
C ASN A 59 -11.18 -11.14 -11.50
N GLN A 60 -11.00 -10.38 -12.58
CA GLN A 60 -11.21 -10.88 -13.95
C GLN A 60 -10.32 -12.08 -14.25
N LYS A 61 -9.03 -11.98 -13.92
CA LYS A 61 -8.07 -13.09 -14.12
C LYS A 61 -8.44 -14.33 -13.29
N LEU A 62 -8.96 -14.15 -12.09
CA LEU A 62 -9.41 -15.27 -11.24
C LEU A 62 -10.69 -15.89 -11.80
N GLN A 63 -11.63 -15.09 -12.30
CA GLN A 63 -12.84 -15.59 -12.95
C GLN A 63 -12.50 -16.43 -14.18
N GLU A 64 -11.60 -15.97 -15.05
CA GLU A 64 -11.13 -16.76 -16.20
C GLU A 64 -10.46 -18.08 -15.77
N GLN A 65 -9.70 -18.06 -14.67
CA GLN A 65 -9.10 -19.29 -14.14
C GLN A 65 -10.17 -20.25 -13.61
N ILE A 66 -11.18 -19.75 -12.92
CA ILE A 66 -12.31 -20.56 -12.44
C ILE A 66 -13.05 -21.19 -13.61
N GLU A 67 -13.34 -20.43 -14.66
CA GLU A 67 -14.00 -20.92 -15.87
C GLU A 67 -13.20 -22.05 -16.52
N LYS A 68 -11.87 -21.88 -16.66
CA LYS A 68 -10.98 -22.92 -17.15
C LYS A 68 -10.97 -24.15 -16.23
N LEU A 69 -10.95 -23.97 -14.91
CA LEU A 69 -11.02 -25.11 -13.97
C LEU A 69 -12.35 -25.85 -14.01
N GLN A 70 -13.45 -25.20 -14.42
CA GLN A 70 -14.77 -25.83 -14.47
C GLN A 70 -15.04 -26.52 -15.79
N HIS A 71 -14.47 -26.02 -16.89
CA HIS A 71 -14.82 -26.46 -18.23
C HIS A 71 -13.68 -27.13 -19.02
N ASP A 72 -12.44 -27.05 -18.53
CA ASP A 72 -11.26 -27.62 -19.20
C ASP A 72 -10.58 -28.70 -18.34
N LEU A 73 -10.87 -29.96 -18.67
CA LEU A 73 -10.31 -31.13 -17.99
C LEU A 73 -8.78 -31.23 -18.16
N GLU A 74 -8.24 -30.78 -19.29
CA GLU A 74 -6.80 -30.81 -19.59
C GLU A 74 -6.06 -29.79 -18.72
N TYR A 75 -6.65 -28.61 -18.50
CA TYR A 75 -6.12 -27.61 -17.58
C TYR A 75 -6.09 -28.09 -16.12
N ILE A 76 -7.13 -28.82 -15.69
CA ILE A 76 -7.18 -29.44 -14.35
C ILE A 76 -6.08 -30.50 -14.20
N GLU A 77 -5.94 -31.39 -15.18
CA GLU A 77 -4.91 -32.44 -15.17
C GLU A 77 -3.50 -31.84 -15.11
N LYS A 78 -3.25 -30.75 -15.86
CA LYS A 78 -2.00 -30.01 -15.81
C LYS A 78 -1.69 -29.46 -14.41
N ILE A 79 -2.65 -28.80 -13.75
CA ILE A 79 -2.44 -28.27 -12.38
C ILE A 79 -2.24 -29.40 -11.37
N ALA A 80 -2.99 -30.50 -11.48
CA ALA A 80 -2.84 -31.65 -10.60
C ALA A 80 -1.43 -32.25 -10.67
N ARG A 81 -0.86 -32.35 -11.89
CA ARG A 81 0.51 -32.85 -12.11
C ARG A 81 1.58 -31.83 -11.68
N GLU A 82 1.44 -30.56 -12.04
CA GLU A 82 2.48 -29.54 -11.82
C GLU A 82 2.52 -28.97 -10.39
N ARG A 83 1.36 -28.65 -9.80
CA ARG A 83 1.31 -28.04 -8.46
C ARG A 83 1.20 -29.04 -7.33
N TYR A 84 0.49 -30.14 -7.56
CA TYR A 84 0.16 -31.10 -6.51
C TYR A 84 0.87 -32.45 -6.68
N ASN A 85 1.60 -32.63 -7.78
CA ASN A 85 2.37 -33.84 -8.09
C ASN A 85 1.51 -35.13 -8.00
N LEU A 86 0.23 -35.00 -8.32
CA LEU A 86 -0.75 -36.07 -8.29
C LEU A 86 -0.57 -36.98 -9.51
N LYS A 87 -0.60 -38.29 -9.27
CA LYS A 87 -0.55 -39.34 -10.29
C LYS A 87 -1.95 -39.84 -10.61
N ARG A 88 -2.14 -40.44 -11.78
CA ARG A 88 -3.34 -41.24 -12.04
C ARG A 88 -3.31 -42.54 -11.23
N GLU A 89 -4.47 -43.16 -11.00
CA GLU A 89 -4.53 -44.41 -10.24
C GLU A 89 -3.75 -45.56 -10.90
N ASP A 90 -3.53 -45.49 -12.21
CA ASP A 90 -2.82 -46.46 -13.04
C ASP A 90 -1.31 -46.15 -13.24
N GLU A 91 -0.77 -45.08 -12.67
CA GLU A 91 0.65 -44.70 -12.79
C GLU A 91 1.43 -45.01 -11.49
N ASP A 92 2.67 -45.52 -11.56
CA ASP A 92 3.54 -45.75 -10.39
C ASP A 92 4.69 -44.74 -10.31
N ILE A 93 4.90 -44.16 -9.10
CA ILE A 93 5.95 -43.15 -8.87
C ILE A 93 7.22 -43.86 -8.39
N TYR A 94 8.27 -43.84 -9.21
CA TYR A 94 9.61 -44.25 -8.81
C TYR A 94 10.35 -43.08 -8.18
N LYS A 95 10.55 -43.11 -6.86
CA LYS A 95 11.45 -42.19 -6.16
C LYS A 95 12.85 -42.79 -6.16
N ILE A 96 13.80 -42.11 -6.80
CA ILE A 96 15.21 -42.47 -6.75
C ILE A 96 15.72 -42.09 -5.36
N LEU A 97 15.90 -43.09 -4.50
CA LEU A 97 16.52 -42.89 -3.19
C LEU A 97 18.04 -42.80 -3.38
N PRO A 98 18.73 -41.84 -2.74
CA PRO A 98 20.18 -41.84 -2.73
C PRO A 98 20.69 -43.11 -2.05
N GLU A 99 21.74 -43.69 -2.63
CA GLU A 99 22.39 -44.91 -2.15
C GLU A 99 22.78 -44.72 -0.68
N VAL A 100 22.18 -45.51 0.22
CA VAL A 100 22.49 -45.45 1.65
C VAL A 100 23.88 -46.05 1.81
N PRO A 101 24.90 -45.29 2.24
CA PRO A 101 26.22 -45.85 2.44
C PRO A 101 26.12 -46.88 3.56
N GLU A 102 26.35 -48.13 3.20
CA GLU A 102 26.36 -49.29 4.08
C GLU A 102 27.37 -49.02 5.21
N LYS A 103 26.89 -48.93 6.46
CA LYS A 103 27.77 -48.82 7.62
C LYS A 103 28.53 -50.14 7.74
N GLN A 104 29.82 -50.09 7.45
CA GLN A 104 30.75 -51.17 7.72
C GLN A 104 30.92 -51.27 9.25
N GLU A 105 30.51 -52.42 9.81
CA GLU A 105 30.76 -52.85 11.19
C GLU A 105 32.23 -53.21 11.43
#